data_AF-Q05RS8-F1
#
_entry.id   AF-Q05RS8-F1
#
_cell.length_a   1.000
_cell.length_b   1.000
_cell.length_c   1.000
_cell.angle_alpha   90.00
_cell.angle_beta   90.00
_cell.angle_gamma   90.00
#
_symmetry.space_group_name_H-M   'P 1'
#
loop_
_entity.id
_entity.type
_entity.pdbx_description
1 polymer ?
#
loop_
_entity_poly.entity_id
_entity_poly.type
_entity_poly.pdbx_seq_one_letter_code
_entity_poly.pdbx_strand_id
1 'polypeptide(L)' 'MMQGMTSLNGSDQRDQVDAIESYFECITSCDIDDGVCVQRCVLVHLKQGDDGGG' A
#
# COMPACT_ATOMS: atom_id res chain seq x y z
N MET A 1 32.94 0.70 -14.35
CA MET A 1 31.88 1.29 -13.50
C MET A 1 30.72 0.30 -13.55
N MET A 2 30.32 -0.26 -12.39
CA MET A 2 29.43 -1.43 -12.30
C MET A 2 28.05 -1.13 -12.90
N GLN A 3 27.47 -2.14 -13.55
CA GLN A 3 26.20 -2.10 -14.26
C GLN A 3 25.02 -1.88 -13.29
N GLY A 4 24.28 -0.78 -13.48
CA GLY A 4 23.04 -0.46 -12.79
C GLY A 4 21.86 -1.24 -13.36
N MET A 5 21.80 -2.52 -13.03
CA MET A 5 20.56 -3.30 -12.89
C MET A 5 19.78 -2.61 -11.76
N THR A 6 18.68 -1.90 -11.99
CA THR A 6 17.36 -2.43 -12.34
C THR A 6 16.53 -1.37 -13.07
N SER A 7 16.23 -1.59 -14.35
CA SER A 7 15.25 -0.80 -15.10
C SER A 7 13.95 -1.59 -15.20
N LEU A 8 13.18 -1.64 -14.10
CA LEU A 8 11.77 -2.03 -14.07
C LEU A 8 11.13 -1.31 -12.87
N ASN A 9 10.37 -0.26 -13.16
CA ASN A 9 9.26 0.23 -12.32
C ASN A 9 9.54 0.54 -10.83
N GLY A 10 10.42 1.51 -10.55
CA GLY A 10 10.66 2.01 -9.19
C GLY A 10 9.57 2.93 -8.63
N SER A 11 8.56 3.30 -9.43
CA SER A 11 7.42 4.11 -9.02
C SER A 11 6.36 3.23 -8.35
N ASP A 12 5.84 2.22 -9.06
CA ASP A 12 4.81 1.28 -8.55
C ASP A 12 5.15 0.72 -7.17
N GLN A 13 6.42 0.37 -6.96
CA GLN A 13 6.86 -0.26 -5.73
C GLN A 13 6.86 0.71 -4.55
N ARG A 14 7.03 2.02 -4.81
CA ARG A 14 6.89 3.07 -3.79
C ARG A 14 5.44 3.35 -3.50
N ASP A 15 4.58 3.42 -4.52
CA ASP A 15 3.14 3.62 -4.35
C ASP A 15 2.50 2.50 -3.53
N GLN A 16 2.92 1.24 -3.78
CA GLN A 16 2.51 0.08 -2.98
C GLN A 16 3.02 0.14 -1.53
N VAL A 17 4.26 0.59 -1.33
CA VAL A 17 4.82 0.73 0.03
C VAL A 17 4.09 1.84 0.79
N ASP A 18 3.79 2.97 0.16
CA ASP A 18 3.07 4.09 0.77
C ASP A 18 1.63 3.71 1.17
N ALA A 19 0.96 2.93 0.31
CA ALA A 19 -0.34 2.33 0.59
C ALA A 19 -0.31 1.38 1.80
N ILE A 20 0.74 0.56 1.92
CA ILE A 20 0.92 -0.37 3.05
C ILE A 20 1.23 0.39 4.34
N GLU A 21 2.09 1.40 4.31
CA GLU A 21 2.41 2.23 5.48
C GLU A 21 1.17 2.96 5.99
N SER A 22 0.37 3.55 5.10
CA SER A 22 -0.90 4.20 5.46
C SER A 22 -1.92 3.20 6.05
N TYR A 23 -1.95 1.96 5.54
CA TYR A 23 -2.77 0.89 6.13
C TYR A 23 -2.33 0.56 7.57
N PHE A 24 -1.02 0.48 7.83
CA PHE A 24 -0.50 0.21 9.17
C PHE A 24 -0.82 1.35 10.14
N GLU A 25 -0.72 2.61 9.71
CA GLU A 25 -1.14 3.76 10.51
C GLU A 25 -2.64 3.67 10.86
N CYS A 26 -3.49 3.34 9.87
CA CYS A 26 -4.93 3.17 10.05
C CYS A 26 -5.27 2.05 11.04
N ILE A 27 -4.62 0.88 10.91
CA ILE A 27 -4.83 -0.25 11.82
C ILE A 27 -4.39 0.06 13.24
N THR A 28 -3.26 0.76 13.43
CA THR A 28 -2.81 1.15 14.78
C THR A 28 -3.73 2.15 15.46
N SER A 29 -4.50 2.91 14.67
CA SER A 29 -5.52 3.83 15.17
C SER A 29 -6.88 3.16 15.39
N CYS A 30 -6.99 1.84 15.16
CA CYS A 30 -8.24 1.11 15.27
C CYS A 30 -8.19 -0.12 16.15
N ASP A 31 -9.35 -0.48 16.68
CA ASP A 31 -9.55 -1.79 17.31
C ASP A 31 -9.59 -2.86 16.22
N ILE A 32 -8.56 -3.69 16.17
CA ILE A 32 -8.45 -4.78 15.19
C ILE A 32 -9.52 -5.87 15.39
N ASP A 33 -10.11 -5.89 16.60
CA ASP A 33 -11.24 -6.76 16.97
C ASP A 33 -12.54 -6.31 16.27
N ASP A 34 -12.66 -5.00 16.01
CA ASP A 34 -13.76 -4.43 15.24
C ASP A 34 -13.46 -4.58 13.74
N GLY A 35 -13.77 -5.77 13.20
CA GLY A 35 -13.45 -6.15 11.82
C GLY A 35 -13.98 -5.19 10.75
N VAL A 36 -14.94 -4.32 11.10
CA VAL A 36 -15.42 -3.21 10.25
C VAL A 36 -14.30 -2.20 9.98
N CYS A 37 -13.49 -1.88 10.99
CA CYS A 37 -12.42 -0.91 10.82
C CYS A 37 -11.29 -1.46 9.94
N VAL A 38 -10.88 -2.70 10.18
CA VAL A 38 -9.87 -3.39 9.36
C VAL A 38 -10.31 -3.41 7.89
N GLN A 39 -11.57 -3.80 7.63
CA GLN A 39 -12.13 -3.80 6.28
C GLN A 39 -12.07 -2.41 5.63
N ARG A 40 -12.34 -1.34 6.40
CA ARG A 40 -12.29 0.04 5.88
C ARG A 40 -10.87 0.49 5.58
N CYS A 41 -9.90 0.18 6.45
CA CYS A 41 -8.49 0.49 6.21
C CYS A 41 -7.98 -0.21 4.94
N VAL A 42 -8.34 -1.48 4.72
CA VAL A 42 -7.97 -2.22 3.50
C VAL A 42 -8.61 -1.61 2.25
N LEU A 43 -9.90 -1.26 2.31
CA LEU A 43 -10.62 -0.66 1.18
C LEU A 43 -10.08 0.71 0.77
N VAL A 44 -9.68 1.53 1.75
CA VAL A 44 -9.19 2.89 1.51
C VAL A 44 -7.73 2.89 1.06
N HIS A 45 -6.88 2.07 1.68
CA HIS A 45 -5.42 2.15 1.45
C HIS A 45 -4.90 1.07 0.49
N LEU A 46 -5.39 -0.17 0.56
CA LEU A 46 -4.80 -1.32 -0.17
C LEU A 46 -5.57 -1.76 -1.43
N LYS A 47 -6.83 -1.35 -1.61
CA LYS A 47 -7.67 -1.80 -2.75
C LYS A 47 -7.30 -1.15 -4.09
N GLN A 48 -6.30 -0.28 -4.14
CA GLN A 48 -5.89 0.50 -5.33
C GLN A 48 -5.23 -0.34 -6.46
N GLY A 49 -5.20 -1.67 -6.36
CA GLY A 49 -4.49 -2.53 -7.32
C GLY A 49 -5.31 -3.18 -8.44
N ASP A 50 -6.58 -2.81 -8.64
CA ASP A 50 -7.44 -3.44 -9.69
C ASP A 50 -7.80 -2.52 -10.87
N ASP A 51 -7.38 -1.25 -10.87
CA ASP A 51 -7.59 -0.36 -12.02
C ASP A 51 -6.37 0.56 -12.23
N GLY A 52 -5.62 0.27 -13.29
CA GLY A 52 -4.74 1.15 -14.06
C GLY A 52 -4.00 2.29 -13.35
N GLY A 53 -2.68 2.21 -13.36
CA GLY A 53 -1.81 3.33 -13.01
C GLY A 53 -2.08 4.63 -13.78
N GLY A 54 -1.66 5.73 -13.16
CA GLY A 54 -1.57 7.06 -13.73
C GLY A 54 -0.34 7.78 -13.20
#